data_AF-A0A940UGC0-F1
#
_entry.id   AF-A0A940UGC0-F1
#
_cell.length_a   1.000
_cell.length_b   1.000
_cell.length_c   1.000
_cell.angle_alpha   90.00
_cell.angle_beta   90.00
_cell.angle_gamma   90.00
#
_symmetry.space_group_name_H-M   'P 1'
#
loop_
_entity.id
_entity.type
_entity.pdbx_description
1 polymer ?
#
loop_
_entity_poly.entity_id
_entity_poly.type
_entity_poly.pdbx_seq_one_letter_code
_entity_poly.pdbx_strand_id
1 'polypeptide(L)'
;MEEKERLLEQYNTKARVLSGYINTLSTDIESNYSKLCTKCLDGNEFSVIRNYIEHLDRLKRSALEQKEQMEKKIAAIRAELVEMLREIKTLNTLKDKALSAARKVENKKQQKLLDEIALRLEGRDS
;
A
#
# COMPACT_ATOMS: atom_id res chain seq x y z
N MET A 1 10.44 4.60 -2.05
CA MET A 1 9.42 4.16 -1.08
C MET A 1 8.33 5.21 -0.96
N GLU A 2 8.69 6.46 -0.65
CA GLU A 2 7.76 7.61 -0.58
C GLU A 2 6.85 7.76 -1.80
N GLU A 3 7.38 7.60 -3.02
CA GLU A 3 6.55 7.70 -4.23
C GLU A 3 5.46 6.62 -4.30
N LYS A 4 5.76 5.39 -3.87
CA LYS A 4 4.79 4.29 -3.83
C LYS A 4 3.76 4.48 -2.72
N GLU A 5 4.18 5.01 -1.57
CA GLU A 5 3.27 5.39 -0.48
C GLU A 5 2.32 6.51 -0.91
N ARG A 6 2.83 7.54 -1.61
CA ARG A 6 2.02 8.59 -2.21
C ARG A 6 1.03 8.03 -3.23
N LEU A 7 1.49 7.13 -4.09
CA LEU A 7 0.63 6.49 -5.10
C LEU A 7 -0.46 5.62 -4.45
N LEU A 8 -0.13 4.89 -3.39
CA LEU A 8 -1.07 4.12 -2.60
C LEU A 8 -2.16 5.02 -2.00
N GLU A 9 -1.78 6.15 -1.44
CA GLU A 9 -2.74 7.11 -0.86
C GLU A 9 -3.66 7.72 -1.92
N GLN A 10 -3.12 8.03 -3.10
CA GLN A 10 -3.94 8.49 -4.22
C GLN A 10 -4.98 7.45 -4.64
N TYR A 11 -4.58 6.18 -4.77
CA TYR A 11 -5.52 5.13 -5.13
C TYR A 11 -6.55 4.84 -4.03
N ASN A 12 -6.16 4.87 -2.75
CA ASN A 12 -7.08 4.77 -1.62
C ASN A 12 -8.13 5.89 -1.65
N THR A 13 -7.69 7.12 -1.90
CA THR A 13 -8.57 8.28 -2.01
C THR A 13 -9.57 8.09 -3.17
N LYS A 14 -9.10 7.67 -4.34
CA LYS A 14 -9.98 7.38 -5.49
C LYS A 14 -10.98 6.27 -5.20
N ALA A 15 -10.57 5.18 -4.56
CA ALA A 15 -11.46 4.08 -4.18
C ALA A 15 -12.52 4.51 -3.15
N ARG A 16 -12.16 5.42 -2.23
CA ARG A 16 -13.09 6.02 -1.27
C ARG A 16 -14.13 6.90 -1.96
N VAL A 17 -13.69 7.76 -2.90
CA VAL A 17 -14.60 8.59 -3.71
C VAL A 17 -15.58 7.72 -4.50
N LEU A 18 -15.10 6.67 -5.18
CA LEU A 18 -15.95 5.73 -5.90
C LEU A 18 -16.96 5.04 -4.98
N SER A 19 -16.56 4.68 -3.76
CA SER A 19 -17.48 4.09 -2.77
C SER A 19 -18.60 5.05 -2.38
N GLY A 20 -18.28 6.34 -2.16
CA GLY A 20 -19.30 7.37 -1.91
C GLY A 20 -20.25 7.57 -3.08
N TYR A 21 -19.72 7.54 -4.31
CA TYR A 21 -20.52 7.63 -5.53
C TYR A 21 -21.47 6.43 -5.70
N ILE A 22 -20.98 5.20 -5.48
CA ILE A 22 -21.81 3.98 -5.51
C ILE A 22 -22.94 4.03 -4.47
N ASN A 23 -22.67 4.55 -3.28
CA ASN A 23 -23.68 4.71 -2.25
C ASN A 23 -24.76 5.71 -2.69
N THR A 24 -24.35 6.86 -3.24
CA THR A 24 -25.27 7.87 -3.77
C THR A 24 -26.16 7.28 -4.86
N LEU A 25 -25.58 6.59 -5.84
CA LEU A 25 -26.33 5.90 -6.89
C LEU A 25 -27.31 4.87 -6.33
N SER A 26 -26.91 4.12 -5.29
CA SER A 26 -27.78 3.12 -4.65
C SER A 26 -28.99 3.78 -3.98
N THR A 27 -28.78 4.88 -3.27
CA THR A 27 -29.87 5.68 -2.67
C THR A 27 -30.78 6.27 -3.74
N ASP A 28 -30.23 6.77 -4.84
CA ASP A 28 -31.03 7.31 -5.95
C ASP A 28 -31.88 6.23 -6.61
N ILE A 29 -31.31 5.04 -6.86
CA ILE A 29 -32.03 3.89 -7.40
C ILE A 29 -33.18 3.51 -6.47
N GLU A 30 -32.91 3.34 -5.17
CA GLU A 30 -33.91 2.97 -4.18
C GLU A 30 -35.04 4.01 -4.07
N SER A 31 -34.69 5.30 -4.06
CA SER A 31 -35.66 6.40 -4.05
C SER A 31 -36.57 6.36 -5.28
N ASN A 32 -36.02 6.09 -6.46
CA ASN A 32 -36.82 6.02 -7.69
C ASN A 32 -37.67 4.75 -7.76
N TYR A 33 -37.18 3.61 -7.25
CA TYR A 33 -38.01 2.41 -7.06
C TYR A 33 -39.18 2.68 -6.11
N SER A 34 -38.93 3.37 -5.00
CA SER A 34 -39.99 3.75 -4.06
C SER A 34 -41.08 4.59 -4.75
N LYS A 35 -40.71 5.53 -5.63
CA LYS A 35 -41.67 6.32 -6.42
C LYS A 35 -42.52 5.45 -7.35
N LEU A 36 -41.92 4.44 -8.00
CA LEU A 36 -42.66 3.49 -8.84
C LEU A 36 -43.71 2.70 -8.03
N CYS A 37 -43.40 2.37 -6.77
CA CYS A 37 -44.29 1.57 -5.92
C CYS A 37 -45.38 2.40 -5.21
N THR A 38 -45.21 3.72 -5.08
CA THR A 38 -46.05 4.56 -4.22
C THR A 38 -46.95 5.55 -4.98
N LYS A 39 -46.61 5.90 -6.21
CA LYS A 39 -47.40 6.82 -7.03
C LYS A 39 -48.21 6.07 -8.08
N CYS A 40 -49.46 6.49 -8.29
CA CYS A 40 -50.17 6.18 -9.53
C CYS A 40 -49.53 7.00 -10.64
N LEU A 41 -48.63 6.36 -11.38
CA LEU A 41 -47.96 6.92 -12.54
C LEU A 41 -48.74 6.59 -13.80
N ASP A 42 -48.75 7.50 -14.77
CA ASP A 42 -49.18 7.15 -16.11
C ASP A 42 -48.11 6.28 -16.83
N GLY A 43 -48.46 5.70 -17.97
CA GLY A 43 -47.56 4.81 -18.71
C GLY A 43 -46.26 5.48 -19.18
N ASN A 44 -46.30 6.79 -19.45
CA ASN A 44 -45.14 7.56 -19.90
C ASN A 44 -44.21 7.86 -18.71
N GLU A 45 -44.76 8.33 -17.59
CA GLU A 45 -44.04 8.56 -16.34
C GLU A 45 -43.35 7.29 -15.82
N PHE A 46 -44.04 6.15 -15.88
CA PHE A 46 -43.47 4.85 -15.54
C PHE A 46 -42.27 4.51 -16.43
N SER A 47 -42.42 4.66 -17.75
CA SER A 47 -41.36 4.39 -18.72
C SER A 47 -40.12 5.27 -18.48
N VAL A 48 -40.33 6.56 -18.22
CA VAL A 48 -39.23 7.52 -17.93
C VAL A 48 -38.48 7.12 -16.67
N ILE A 49 -39.19 6.85 -15.56
CA ILE A 49 -38.55 6.49 -14.29
C ILE A 49 -37.82 5.16 -14.41
N ARG A 50 -38.40 4.16 -15.07
CA ARG A 50 -37.76 2.87 -15.32
C ARG A 50 -36.46 3.03 -16.12
N ASN A 51 -36.50 3.76 -17.23
CA ASN A 51 -35.31 3.98 -18.06
C ASN A 51 -34.22 4.75 -17.30
N TYR A 52 -34.61 5.67 -16.41
CA TYR A 52 -33.68 6.37 -15.54
C TYR A 52 -33.03 5.44 -14.50
N ILE A 53 -33.80 4.56 -13.85
CA ILE A 53 -33.26 3.54 -12.94
C ILE A 53 -32.26 2.63 -13.68
N GLU A 54 -32.60 2.16 -14.88
CA GLU A 54 -31.68 1.35 -15.68
C GLU A 54 -30.38 2.09 -16.00
N HIS A 55 -30.47 3.39 -16.28
CA HIS A 55 -29.30 4.24 -16.48
C HIS A 55 -28.43 4.32 -15.21
N LEU A 56 -29.03 4.60 -14.05
CA LEU A 56 -28.32 4.64 -12.77
C LEU A 56 -27.65 3.30 -12.44
N ASP A 57 -28.32 2.18 -12.73
CA ASP A 57 -27.76 0.83 -12.53
C ASP A 57 -26.55 0.55 -13.43
N ARG A 58 -26.54 1.07 -14.66
CA ARG A 58 -25.37 0.98 -15.55
C ARG A 58 -24.21 1.81 -15.01
N LEU A 59 -24.47 3.03 -14.53
CA LEU A 59 -23.45 3.87 -13.89
C LEU A 59 -22.88 3.20 -12.64
N LYS A 60 -23.73 2.60 -11.81
CA LYS A 60 -23.34 1.89 -10.59
C LYS A 60 -22.44 0.69 -10.91
N ARG A 61 -22.79 -0.10 -11.93
CA ARG A 61 -21.95 -1.21 -12.40
C ARG A 61 -20.58 -0.75 -12.88
N SER A 62 -20.54 0.30 -13.70
CA SER A 62 -19.26 0.88 -14.14
C SER A 62 -18.41 1.40 -12.98
N ALA A 63 -19.02 2.05 -11.99
CA ALA A 63 -18.31 2.53 -10.80
C ALA A 63 -17.76 1.38 -9.95
N LEU A 64 -18.50 0.26 -9.83
CA LEU A 64 -18.04 -0.96 -9.15
C LEU A 64 -16.83 -1.58 -9.84
N GLU A 65 -16.87 -1.71 -11.17
CA GLU A 65 -15.73 -2.22 -11.95
C GLU A 65 -14.49 -1.34 -11.79
N GLN A 66 -14.66 -0.01 -11.85
CA GLN A 66 -13.56 0.93 -11.62
C GLN A 66 -13.00 0.79 -10.20
N LYS A 67 -13.86 0.63 -9.19
CA LYS A 67 -13.43 0.44 -7.81
C LYS A 67 -12.62 -0.84 -7.65
N GLU A 68 -13.08 -1.95 -8.21
CA GLU A 68 -12.37 -3.24 -8.18
C GLU A 68 -10.98 -3.12 -8.82
N GLN A 69 -10.87 -2.42 -9.95
CA GLN A 69 -9.57 -2.15 -10.57
C GLN A 69 -8.63 -1.33 -9.68
N MET A 70 -9.15 -0.35 -8.94
CA MET A 70 -8.34 0.42 -7.99
C MET A 70 -7.90 -0.43 -6.81
N GLU A 71 -8.77 -1.29 -6.28
CA GLU A 71 -8.44 -2.22 -5.19
C GLU A 71 -7.34 -3.22 -5.61
N LYS A 72 -7.39 -3.73 -6.84
CA LYS A 72 -6.30 -4.56 -7.41
C LYS A 72 -4.97 -3.80 -7.47
N LYS A 73 -4.98 -2.53 -7.89
CA LYS A 73 -3.78 -1.68 -7.91
C LYS A 73 -3.23 -1.42 -6.50
N ILE A 74 -4.11 -1.15 -5.54
CA ILE A 74 -3.76 -1.00 -4.11
C ILE A 74 -3.08 -2.26 -3.59
N ALA A 75 -3.65 -3.44 -3.87
CA ALA A 75 -3.09 -4.72 -3.44
C ALA A 75 -1.70 -4.96 -4.02
N ALA A 76 -1.50 -4.68 -5.32
CA ALA A 76 -0.20 -4.81 -5.97
C ALA A 76 0.86 -3.90 -5.32
N ILE A 77 0.55 -2.61 -5.12
CA ILE A 77 1.49 -1.66 -4.51
C ILE A 77 1.84 -2.07 -3.07
N ARG A 78 0.87 -2.58 -2.30
CA ARG A 78 1.13 -3.09 -0.95
C ARG A 78 2.09 -4.27 -0.95
N ALA A 79 1.92 -5.21 -1.88
CA ALA A 79 2.83 -6.35 -2.01
C ALA A 79 4.26 -5.88 -2.33
N GLU A 80 4.40 -4.93 -3.26
CA GLU A 80 5.71 -4.36 -3.60
C GLU A 80 6.37 -3.64 -2.42
N LEU A 81 5.61 -2.88 -1.62
CA LEU A 81 6.12 -2.23 -0.41
C LEU A 81 6.62 -3.25 0.62
N VAL A 82 5.91 -4.37 0.79
CA VAL A 82 6.32 -5.46 1.70
C VAL A 82 7.65 -6.07 1.25
N GLU A 83 7.82 -6.32 -0.04
CA GLU A 83 9.09 -6.84 -0.57
C GLU A 83 10.24 -5.85 -0.36
N MET A 84 10.02 -4.56 -0.62
CA MET A 84 11.03 -3.53 -0.34
C MET A 84 11.43 -3.49 1.14
N LEU A 85 10.48 -3.64 2.07
CA LEU A 85 10.77 -3.69 3.50
C LEU A 85 11.61 -4.93 3.87
N ARG A 86 11.35 -6.08 3.24
CA ARG A 86 12.14 -7.30 3.42
C ARG A 86 13.57 -7.13 2.92
N GLU A 87 13.75 -6.49 1.77
CA GLU A 87 15.07 -6.17 1.22
C GLU A 87 15.84 -5.22 2.14
N ILE A 88 15.21 -4.14 2.62
CA ILE A 88 15.83 -3.20 3.57
C ILE A 88 16.29 -3.93 4.84
N LYS A 89 15.46 -4.82 5.39
CA LYS A 89 15.82 -5.62 6.58
C LYS A 89 17.04 -6.50 6.32
N THR A 90 17.09 -7.12 5.14
CA THR A 90 18.20 -7.96 4.71
C THR A 90 19.49 -7.14 4.58
N LEU A 91 19.41 -5.98 3.92
CA LEU A 91 20.55 -5.07 3.77
C LEU A 91 21.07 -4.56 5.11
N ASN A 92 20.19 -4.20 6.05
CA ASN A 92 20.59 -3.81 7.41
C ASN A 92 21.31 -4.95 8.13
N THR A 93 20.80 -6.18 8.02
CA THR A 93 21.46 -7.36 8.61
C THR A 93 22.86 -7.58 8.03
N LEU A 94 23.02 -7.41 6.71
CA LEU A 94 24.33 -7.53 6.04
C LEU A 94 25.28 -6.42 6.48
N LYS A 95 24.79 -5.17 6.58
CA LYS A 95 25.55 -4.03 7.09
C LYS A 95 26.07 -4.29 8.51
N ASP A 96 25.22 -4.79 9.41
CA ASP A 96 25.62 -5.08 10.79
C ASP A 96 26.66 -6.19 10.87
N LYS A 97 26.52 -7.23 10.04
CA LYS A 97 27.53 -8.30 9.91
C LYS A 97 28.86 -7.75 9.41
N ALA A 98 28.84 -6.89 8.39
CA ALA A 98 30.03 -6.26 7.83
C ALA A 98 30.74 -5.37 8.86
N LEU A 99 29.98 -4.55 9.61
CA LEU A 99 30.51 -3.70 10.68
C LEU A 99 31.12 -4.53 11.81
N SER A 100 30.45 -5.62 12.22
CA SER A 100 30.97 -6.54 13.24
C SER A 100 32.27 -7.21 12.78
N ALA A 101 32.33 -7.67 11.53
CA ALA A 101 33.54 -8.25 10.95
C ALA A 101 34.69 -7.23 10.90
N ALA A 102 34.42 -6.00 10.45
CA ALA A 102 35.42 -4.93 10.40
C ALA A 102 35.99 -4.62 11.79
N ARG A 103 35.13 -4.50 12.81
CA ARG A 103 35.55 -4.30 14.21
C ARG A 103 36.42 -5.46 14.72
N LYS A 104 36.05 -6.70 14.42
CA LYS A 104 36.85 -7.88 14.81
C LYS A 104 38.22 -7.88 14.16
N VAL A 105 38.31 -7.49 12.89
CA VAL A 105 39.60 -7.38 12.17
C VAL A 105 40.46 -6.29 12.80
N GLU A 106 39.89 -5.14 13.10
CA GLU A 106 40.62 -4.02 13.71
C GLU A 106 41.12 -4.39 15.12
N ASN A 107 40.27 -4.97 15.96
CA ASN A 107 40.66 -5.43 17.29
C ASN A 107 41.79 -6.48 17.22
N LYS A 108 41.74 -7.39 16.26
CA LYS A 108 42.83 -8.37 16.04
C LYS A 108 44.14 -7.70 15.64
N LYS A 109 44.11 -6.63 14.83
CA LYS A 109 45.32 -5.88 14.46
C LYS A 109 45.90 -5.13 15.67
N GLN A 110 45.04 -4.47 16.45
CA GLN A 110 45.45 -3.76 17.66
C GLN A 110 46.03 -4.71 18.70
N GLN A 111 45.40 -5.87 18.93
CA GLN A 111 45.92 -6.87 19.86
C GLN A 111 47.30 -7.38 19.43
N LYS A 112 47.47 -7.74 18.16
CA LYS A 112 48.79 -8.16 17.63
C LYS A 112 49.87 -7.10 17.86
N LEU A 113 49.55 -5.83 17.63
CA LEU A 113 50.48 -4.73 17.86
C LEU A 113 50.87 -4.61 19.34
N LEU A 114 49.89 -4.73 20.25
CA LEU A 114 50.16 -4.70 21.69
C LEU A 114 51.01 -5.89 22.14
N ASP A 115 50.72 -7.10 21.64
CA ASP A 115 51.50 -8.31 21.92
C ASP A 115 52.96 -8.16 21.43
N GLU A 116 53.16 -7.61 20.23
CA GLU A 116 54.50 -7.32 19.69
C GLU A 116 55.27 -6.30 20.53
N ILE A 117 54.60 -5.27 21.06
CA ILE A 117 55.22 -4.28 21.96
C ILE A 117 55.61 -4.93 23.29
N ALA A 118 54.73 -5.74 23.88
CA ALA A 118 55.00 -6.44 25.14
C ALA A 118 56.24 -7.34 25.03
N LEU A 119 56.34 -8.15 23.97
CA LEU A 119 57.49 -9.02 23.72
C LEU A 119 58.82 -8.25 23.61
N ARG A 120 58.81 -7.04 23.04
CA ARG A 120 60.01 -6.19 22.94
C ARG A 120 60.42 -5.56 24.28
N LEU A 121 59.47 -5.33 25.18
CA LEU A 121 59.76 -4.83 26.52
C LEU A 121 60.32 -5.95 27.40
N GLU A 122 59.71 -7.13 27.38
CA GLU A 122 60.21 -8.30 28.13
C GLU A 122 61.62 -8.71 27.70
N GLY A 123 61.93 -8.63 26.40
CA GLY A 123 63.28 -8.90 25.89
C GLY A 123 64.33 -7.82 26.18
N ARG A 124 63.96 -6.68 26.79
CA ARG A 124 64.88 -5.61 27.21
C ARG A 124 65.23 -5.66 28.71
N ASP A 125 64.42 -6.34 29.51
CA ASP A 125 64.63 -6.53 30.96
C ASP A 125 65.36 -7.86 31.28
N SER A 126 65.95 -8.51 30.26
CA SER A 126 66.82 -9.71 30.36
C SER A 126 68.24 -9.38 29.92
#